data_AF-A0A367K6J0-F1
#
_entry.id   AF-A0A367K6J0-F1
#
_cell.length_a   1.000
_cell.length_b   1.000
_cell.length_c   1.000
_cell.angle_alpha   90.00
_cell.angle_beta   90.00
_cell.angle_gamma   90.00
#
_symmetry.space_group_name_H-M   'P 1'
#
loop_
_entity.id
_entity.type
_entity.pdbx_description
1 polymer ?
#
loop_
_entity_poly.entity_id
_entity_poly.type
_entity_poly.pdbx_seq_one_letter_code
_entity_poly.pdbx_strand_id
1 'polypeptide(L)'
;MDLDANLTVVSPILKRILEEVVNDTIDHSCANIDDDTPFERSLCAAWDICTVPEYAMTLKENQFHRVLLKIITATQRNRTRELAMGTLANMACHWDCGIGPYLLNDMDILKLCRSILWTENDARVLLETTRLLNTFLVCSIDTSHQTVIEHDHLTEFLTPETMAPSIFHQYTLIICNTLYSELLLKSLELMTRIVVYTNAITHSLSKRKQRLTEVDEEIFKFMDKADTLALLHWGAERLEEEGRGVGIGMGFHRGIAKNVMHLLWALMAYGLISINDC
;
A
#
# COMPACT_ATOMS: atom_id res chain seq x y z
N MET A 1 29.71 -12.45 -5.20
CA MET A 1 28.77 -12.70 -6.31
C MET A 1 29.04 -11.64 -7.37
N ASP A 2 29.18 -12.02 -8.63
CA ASP A 2 29.68 -11.13 -9.68
C ASP A 2 28.69 -10.02 -10.04
N LEU A 3 29.04 -8.77 -9.72
CA LEU A 3 28.30 -7.57 -10.12
C LEU A 3 28.08 -7.52 -11.65
N ASP A 4 29.03 -8.06 -12.41
CA ASP A 4 29.04 -8.08 -13.87
C ASP A 4 27.95 -9.00 -14.46
N ALA A 5 27.63 -10.10 -13.78
CA ALA A 5 26.56 -11.01 -14.20
C ALA A 5 25.17 -10.39 -13.97
N ASN A 6 25.00 -9.64 -12.88
CA ASN A 6 23.73 -8.96 -12.57
C ASN A 6 23.42 -7.85 -13.59
N LEU A 7 24.43 -7.05 -13.94
CA LEU A 7 24.30 -6.01 -14.98
C LEU A 7 23.90 -6.61 -16.33
N THR A 8 24.44 -7.78 -16.69
CA THR A 8 24.11 -8.44 -17.97
C THR A 8 22.61 -8.75 -18.11
N VAL A 9 21.93 -9.10 -17.02
CA VAL A 9 20.49 -9.41 -17.03
C VAL A 9 19.64 -8.15 -16.91
N VAL A 10 20.02 -7.22 -16.03
CA VAL A 10 19.22 -6.05 -15.69
C VAL A 10 19.34 -4.93 -16.74
N SER A 11 20.55 -4.67 -17.25
CA SER A 11 20.81 -3.52 -18.14
C SER A 11 19.96 -3.50 -19.41
N PRO A 12 19.72 -4.62 -20.13
CA PRO A 12 18.87 -4.60 -21.32
C PRO A 12 17.42 -4.18 -21.02
N ILE A 13 16.88 -4.61 -19.88
CA ILE A 13 15.51 -4.29 -19.45
C ILE A 13 15.42 -2.81 -19.10
N LEU A 14 16.33 -2.32 -18.26
CA LEU A 14 16.33 -0.92 -17.83
C LEU A 14 16.59 0.04 -18.99
N LYS A 15 17.52 -0.30 -19.89
CA LYS A 15 17.82 0.50 -21.08
C LYS A 15 16.58 0.66 -21.95
N ARG A 16 15.87 -0.43 -22.21
CA ARG A 16 14.65 -0.39 -23.02
C ARG A 16 13.56 0.48 -22.39
N ILE A 17 13.33 0.34 -21.09
CA ILE A 17 12.36 1.18 -20.38
C ILE A 17 12.78 2.65 -20.43
N LEU A 18 14.06 2.94 -20.22
CA LEU A 18 14.60 4.31 -20.29
C LEU A 18 14.44 4.93 -21.67
N GLU A 19 14.72 4.19 -22.74
CA GLU A 19 14.58 4.68 -24.11
C GLU A 19 13.13 5.11 -24.40
N GLU A 20 12.14 4.30 -24.01
CA GLU A 20 10.72 4.63 -24.19
C GLU A 20 10.30 5.85 -23.34
N VAL A 21 10.85 5.99 -22.13
CA VAL A 21 10.58 7.14 -21.25
C VAL A 21 11.26 8.43 -21.72
N VAL A 22 12.43 8.34 -22.34
CA VAL A 22 13.17 9.48 -22.91
C VAL A 22 12.54 9.95 -24.20
N ASN A 23 12.07 9.01 -25.03
CA ASN A 23 11.43 9.32 -26.32
C ASN A 23 9.94 9.67 -26.19
N ASP A 24 9.37 9.61 -24.97
CA ASP A 24 7.96 9.87 -24.67
C ASP A 24 7.00 8.91 -25.43
N THR A 25 7.42 7.65 -25.57
CA THR A 25 6.73 6.61 -26.34
C THR A 25 6.07 5.53 -25.48
N ILE A 26 5.93 5.77 -24.17
CA ILE A 26 5.39 4.80 -23.20
C ILE A 26 4.00 4.24 -23.56
N ASP A 27 3.16 5.02 -24.25
CA ASP A 27 1.81 4.62 -24.67
C ASP A 27 1.64 4.52 -26.20
N HIS A 28 2.73 4.64 -26.98
CA HIS A 28 2.69 4.85 -28.43
C HIS A 28 2.26 3.61 -29.25
N SER A 29 2.34 2.40 -28.67
CA SER A 29 2.13 1.13 -29.36
C SER A 29 0.74 0.52 -29.11
N CYS A 30 -0.33 1.30 -29.28
CA CYS A 30 -1.69 0.88 -28.96
C CYS A 30 -2.49 0.51 -30.23
N ALA A 31 -2.47 -0.76 -30.62
CA ALA A 31 -3.40 -1.30 -31.64
C ALA A 31 -4.54 -2.11 -31.02
N ASN A 32 -4.32 -2.70 -29.84
CA ASN A 32 -5.29 -3.50 -29.10
C ASN A 32 -5.16 -3.21 -27.60
N ILE A 33 -6.28 -2.96 -26.92
CA ILE A 33 -6.29 -2.59 -25.49
C ILE A 33 -6.02 -3.81 -24.59
N ASP A 34 -6.35 -5.01 -25.06
CA ASP A 34 -6.31 -6.23 -24.25
C ASP A 34 -4.93 -6.94 -24.25
N ASP A 35 -4.03 -6.60 -25.18
CA ASP A 35 -2.72 -7.21 -25.29
C ASP A 35 -1.64 -6.36 -24.61
N ASP A 36 -0.74 -7.01 -23.88
CA ASP A 36 0.45 -6.34 -23.33
C ASP A 36 1.29 -5.78 -24.50
N THR A 37 1.58 -4.49 -24.44
CA THR A 37 2.47 -3.79 -25.35
C THR A 37 3.92 -4.26 -25.19
N PRO A 38 4.79 -4.01 -26.19
CA PRO A 38 6.22 -4.27 -26.02
C PRO A 38 6.84 -3.55 -24.81
N PHE A 39 6.33 -2.37 -24.45
CA PHE A 39 6.75 -1.63 -23.26
C PHE A 39 6.27 -2.31 -21.97
N GLU A 40 4.99 -2.67 -21.87
CA GLU A 40 4.42 -3.41 -20.73
C GLU A 40 5.15 -4.73 -20.50
N ARG A 41 5.53 -5.48 -21.54
CA ARG A 41 6.36 -6.68 -21.39
C ARG A 41 7.73 -6.40 -20.74
N SER A 42 8.31 -5.22 -21.00
CA SER A 42 9.59 -4.83 -20.38
C SER A 42 9.40 -4.45 -18.91
N LEU A 43 8.29 -3.79 -18.57
CA LEU A 43 7.91 -3.53 -17.19
C LEU A 43 7.56 -4.81 -16.43
N CYS A 44 6.90 -5.77 -17.08
CA CYS A 44 6.64 -7.09 -16.50
C CYS A 44 7.96 -7.82 -16.17
N ALA A 45 8.93 -7.79 -17.09
CA ALA A 45 10.27 -8.31 -16.80
C ALA A 45 10.95 -7.57 -15.65
N ALA A 46 10.82 -6.24 -15.56
CA ALA A 46 11.35 -5.44 -14.45
C ALA A 46 10.68 -5.81 -13.11
N TRP A 47 9.36 -6.00 -13.11
CA TRP A 47 8.61 -6.48 -11.94
C TRP A 47 9.16 -7.81 -11.45
N ASP A 48 9.29 -8.79 -12.35
CA ASP A 48 9.72 -10.15 -12.02
C ASP A 48 11.13 -10.17 -11.41
N ILE A 49 12.09 -9.48 -12.03
CA ILE A 49 13.47 -9.44 -11.52
C ILE A 49 13.57 -8.74 -10.17
N CYS A 50 12.68 -7.79 -9.86
CA CYS A 50 12.67 -7.11 -8.57
C CYS A 50 12.27 -8.01 -7.40
N THR A 51 11.82 -9.24 -7.65
CA THR A 51 11.67 -10.25 -6.59
C THR A 51 13.01 -10.74 -6.04
N VAL A 52 14.10 -10.53 -6.78
CA VAL A 52 15.47 -10.93 -6.43
C VAL A 52 16.24 -9.74 -5.84
N PRO A 53 16.80 -9.83 -4.62
CA PRO A 53 17.43 -8.70 -3.93
C PRO A 53 18.58 -8.04 -4.72
N GLU A 54 19.41 -8.84 -5.38
CA GLU A 54 20.59 -8.35 -6.12
C GLU A 54 20.20 -7.48 -7.33
N TYR A 55 19.13 -7.87 -8.03
CA TYR A 55 18.61 -7.10 -9.16
C TYR A 55 17.90 -5.84 -8.67
N ALA A 56 17.10 -5.94 -7.60
CA ALA A 56 16.46 -4.77 -6.98
C ALA A 56 17.50 -3.75 -6.48
N MET A 57 18.63 -4.21 -5.93
CA MET A 57 19.75 -3.35 -5.54
C MET A 57 20.34 -2.61 -6.73
N THR A 58 20.48 -3.27 -7.88
CA THR A 58 20.95 -2.62 -9.12
C THR A 58 20.00 -1.50 -9.55
N LEU A 59 18.68 -1.69 -9.45
CA LEU A 59 17.69 -0.64 -9.72
C LEU A 59 17.79 0.52 -8.71
N LYS A 60 17.99 0.23 -7.42
CA LYS A 60 18.18 1.24 -6.38
C LYS A 60 19.43 2.09 -6.66
N GLU A 61 20.57 1.46 -6.94
CA GLU A 61 21.85 2.15 -7.21
C GLU A 61 21.76 3.08 -8.42
N ASN A 62 20.95 2.73 -9.41
CA ASN A 62 20.67 3.55 -10.59
C ASN A 62 19.49 4.50 -10.43
N GLN A 63 18.95 4.67 -9.21
CA GLN A 63 17.79 5.52 -8.90
C GLN A 63 16.56 5.24 -9.79
N PHE A 64 16.37 3.99 -10.20
CA PHE A 64 15.36 3.62 -11.20
C PHE A 64 13.92 3.85 -10.72
N HIS A 65 13.69 3.92 -9.41
CA HIS A 65 12.42 4.36 -8.82
C HIS A 65 11.94 5.72 -9.38
N ARG A 66 12.85 6.65 -9.73
CA ARG A 66 12.48 7.94 -10.37
C ARG A 66 11.91 7.76 -11.78
N VAL A 67 12.45 6.80 -12.54
CA VAL A 67 11.93 6.43 -13.85
C VAL A 67 10.53 5.82 -13.69
N LEU A 68 10.35 4.94 -12.71
CA LEU A 68 9.05 4.35 -12.39
C LEU A 68 8.02 5.42 -12.00
N LEU A 69 8.38 6.38 -11.14
CA LEU A 69 7.52 7.51 -10.80
C LEU A 69 7.08 8.30 -12.04
N LYS A 70 8.01 8.62 -12.94
CA LYS A 70 7.69 9.30 -14.21
C LYS A 70 6.69 8.48 -15.03
N ILE A 71 6.92 7.18 -15.19
CA ILE A 71 6.02 6.28 -15.95
C ILE A 71 4.61 6.31 -15.36
N ILE A 72 4.48 6.16 -14.05
CA ILE A 72 3.19 6.11 -13.34
C ILE A 72 2.41 7.41 -13.55
N THR A 73 3.09 8.56 -13.49
CA THR A 73 2.46 9.88 -13.66
C THR A 73 2.15 10.24 -15.13
N ALA A 74 2.86 9.65 -16.09
CA ALA A 74 2.74 10.01 -17.51
C ALA A 74 1.77 9.09 -18.28
N THR A 75 1.73 7.81 -17.94
CA THR A 75 0.92 6.82 -18.68
C THR A 75 -0.57 7.05 -18.48
N GLN A 76 -1.34 6.81 -19.54
CA GLN A 76 -2.79 6.71 -19.52
C GLN A 76 -3.27 5.26 -19.38
N ARG A 77 -2.38 4.26 -19.47
CA ARG A 77 -2.73 2.84 -19.42
C ARG A 77 -2.63 2.30 -18.00
N ASN A 78 -3.75 1.75 -17.51
CA ASN A 78 -3.80 1.13 -16.17
C ASN A 78 -2.81 -0.02 -16.03
N ARG A 79 -2.63 -0.83 -17.08
CA ARG A 79 -1.67 -1.94 -17.08
C ARG A 79 -0.22 -1.48 -16.95
N THR A 80 0.19 -0.44 -17.68
CA THR A 80 1.50 0.21 -17.50
C THR A 80 1.67 0.73 -16.07
N ARG A 81 0.64 1.39 -15.52
CA ARG A 81 0.65 1.93 -14.16
C ARG A 81 0.76 0.84 -13.09
N GLU A 82 -0.02 -0.22 -13.24
CA GLU A 82 -0.01 -1.44 -12.43
C GLU A 82 1.40 -2.02 -12.40
N LEU A 83 2.02 -2.21 -13.57
CA LEU A 83 3.32 -2.84 -13.67
C LEU A 83 4.44 -2.02 -13.03
N ALA A 84 4.40 -0.70 -13.20
CA ALA A 84 5.36 0.19 -12.57
C ALA A 84 5.18 0.26 -11.04
N MET A 85 3.93 0.29 -10.55
CA MET A 85 3.63 0.22 -9.11
C MET A 85 4.06 -1.13 -8.50
N GLY A 86 3.78 -2.24 -9.17
CA GLY A 86 4.18 -3.57 -8.72
C GLY A 86 5.70 -3.75 -8.67
N THR A 87 6.42 -3.12 -9.60
CA THR A 87 7.90 -3.05 -9.56
C THR A 87 8.38 -2.32 -8.30
N LEU A 88 7.80 -1.15 -7.97
CA LEU A 88 8.12 -0.42 -6.73
C LEU A 88 7.78 -1.24 -5.48
N ALA A 89 6.62 -1.92 -5.46
CA ALA A 89 6.21 -2.78 -4.35
C ALA A 89 7.19 -3.93 -4.12
N ASN A 90 7.63 -4.61 -5.18
CA ASN A 90 8.64 -5.67 -5.09
C ASN A 90 10.00 -5.14 -4.61
N MET A 91 10.44 -3.98 -5.10
CA MET A 91 11.68 -3.36 -4.62
C MET A 91 11.62 -3.09 -3.11
N ALA A 92 10.49 -2.57 -2.61
CA ALA A 92 10.33 -2.23 -1.19
C ALA A 92 10.40 -3.44 -0.26
N CYS A 93 10.07 -4.65 -0.73
CA CYS A 93 10.12 -5.88 0.05
C CYS A 93 11.53 -6.21 0.55
N HIS A 94 12.58 -5.71 -0.12
CA HIS A 94 13.97 -5.91 0.28
C HIS A 94 14.38 -4.89 1.36
N TRP A 95 13.66 -4.95 2.49
CA TRP A 95 13.87 -4.03 3.62
C TRP A 95 15.26 -4.19 4.24
N ASP A 96 15.72 -5.43 4.42
CA ASP A 96 17.02 -5.76 5.03
C ASP A 96 18.21 -5.28 4.19
N CYS A 97 18.04 -5.15 2.88
CA CYS A 97 19.03 -4.56 1.97
C CYS A 97 18.99 -3.01 1.95
N GLY A 98 18.14 -2.41 2.79
CA GLY A 98 17.95 -0.97 2.86
C GLY A 98 17.25 -0.38 1.63
N ILE A 99 16.52 -1.18 0.84
CA ILE A 99 15.71 -0.66 -0.29
C ILE A 99 14.39 -0.10 0.23
N GLY A 100 13.68 -0.87 1.07
CA GLY A 100 12.45 -0.42 1.71
C GLY A 100 12.58 0.93 2.44
N PRO A 101 13.55 1.10 3.37
CA PRO A 101 13.79 2.39 4.03
C PRO A 101 14.17 3.51 3.06
N TYR A 102 14.92 3.19 1.98
CA TYR A 102 15.29 4.17 0.96
C TYR A 102 14.05 4.71 0.22
N LEU A 103 13.11 3.83 -0.15
CA LEU A 103 11.86 4.23 -0.80
C LEU A 103 10.90 4.93 0.17
N LEU A 104 10.81 4.47 1.42
CA LEU A 104 9.96 5.12 2.43
C LEU A 104 10.43 6.56 2.72
N ASN A 105 11.75 6.80 2.67
CA ASN A 105 12.32 8.12 2.85
C ASN A 105 12.18 9.04 1.62
N ASP A 106 11.53 8.59 0.54
CA ASP A 106 11.21 9.41 -0.62
C ASP A 106 9.76 9.87 -0.58
N MET A 107 9.54 11.13 -0.17
CA MET A 107 8.17 11.68 -0.06
C MET A 107 7.41 11.71 -1.38
N ASP A 108 8.08 11.71 -2.53
CA ASP A 108 7.39 11.69 -3.82
C ASP A 108 6.67 10.36 -4.05
N ILE A 109 7.19 9.26 -3.51
CA ILE A 109 6.54 7.93 -3.54
C ILE A 109 5.25 7.96 -2.72
N LEU A 110 5.29 8.53 -1.51
CA LEU A 110 4.13 8.59 -0.63
C LEU A 110 3.06 9.57 -1.16
N LYS A 111 3.48 10.71 -1.72
CA LYS A 111 2.58 11.65 -2.40
C LYS A 111 1.92 11.01 -3.62
N LEU A 112 2.68 10.23 -4.40
CA LEU A 112 2.12 9.46 -5.51
C LEU A 112 1.09 8.44 -5.01
N CYS A 113 1.40 7.68 -3.94
CA CYS A 113 0.45 6.74 -3.35
C CYS A 113 -0.84 7.45 -2.92
N ARG A 114 -0.74 8.62 -2.27
CA ARG A 114 -1.93 9.43 -1.91
C ARG A 114 -2.72 9.82 -3.16
N SER A 115 -2.03 10.28 -4.21
CA SER A 115 -2.69 10.67 -5.46
C SER A 115 -3.43 9.49 -6.10
N ILE A 116 -2.80 8.31 -6.18
CA ILE A 116 -3.41 7.10 -6.74
C ILE A 116 -4.65 6.72 -5.93
N LEU A 117 -4.55 6.69 -4.60
CA LEU A 117 -5.67 6.33 -3.74
C LEU A 117 -6.87 7.26 -3.92
N TRP A 118 -6.65 8.52 -4.26
CA TRP A 118 -7.74 9.45 -4.55
C TRP A 118 -8.30 9.28 -5.97
N THR A 119 -7.44 9.20 -6.99
CA THR A 119 -7.90 9.36 -8.37
C THR A 119 -8.12 8.07 -9.15
N GLU A 120 -7.58 6.95 -8.67
CA GLU A 120 -7.58 5.68 -9.39
C GLU A 120 -8.74 4.77 -8.96
N ASN A 121 -9.35 4.09 -9.94
CA ASN A 121 -10.39 3.08 -9.70
C ASN A 121 -9.96 1.67 -10.15
N ASP A 122 -8.82 1.55 -10.84
CA ASP A 122 -8.30 0.26 -11.27
C ASP A 122 -7.85 -0.58 -10.07
N ALA A 123 -8.52 -1.72 -9.87
CA ALA A 123 -8.28 -2.58 -8.73
C ALA A 123 -6.86 -3.15 -8.67
N ARG A 124 -6.17 -3.32 -9.82
CA ARG A 124 -4.81 -3.86 -9.84
C ARG A 124 -3.79 -2.80 -9.48
N VAL A 125 -3.97 -1.56 -9.97
CA VAL A 125 -3.14 -0.42 -9.54
C VAL A 125 -3.30 -0.17 -8.04
N LEU A 126 -4.53 -0.18 -7.53
CA LEU A 126 -4.81 -0.04 -6.10
C LEU A 126 -4.21 -1.19 -5.29
N LEU A 127 -4.23 -2.43 -5.80
CA LEU A 127 -3.60 -3.58 -5.14
C LEU A 127 -2.10 -3.37 -4.96
N GLU A 128 -1.38 -2.99 -6.02
CA GLU A 128 0.07 -2.82 -5.95
C GLU A 128 0.46 -1.62 -5.08
N THR A 129 -0.33 -0.54 -5.11
CA THR A 129 -0.21 0.59 -4.17
C THR A 129 -0.37 0.12 -2.72
N THR A 130 -1.37 -0.73 -2.47
CA THR A 130 -1.66 -1.30 -1.15
C THR A 130 -0.57 -2.26 -0.70
N ARG A 131 0.04 -3.02 -1.61
CA ARG A 131 1.20 -3.88 -1.31
C ARG A 131 2.42 -3.07 -0.89
N LEU A 132 2.74 -1.99 -1.62
CA LEU A 132 3.84 -1.09 -1.28
C LEU A 132 3.66 -0.48 0.12
N LEU A 133 2.49 0.09 0.40
CA LEU A 133 2.19 0.69 1.70
C LEU A 133 2.17 -0.35 2.83
N ASN A 134 1.69 -1.57 2.54
CA ASN A 134 1.73 -2.67 3.49
C ASN A 134 3.16 -3.03 3.89
N THR A 135 4.08 -3.08 2.92
CA THR A 135 5.50 -3.33 3.21
C THR A 135 6.06 -2.27 4.16
N PHE A 136 5.79 -0.99 3.89
CA PHE A 136 6.24 0.09 4.77
C PHE A 136 5.71 -0.06 6.19
N LEU A 137 4.42 -0.36 6.36
CA LEU A 137 3.81 -0.52 7.68
C LEU A 137 4.24 -1.81 8.40
N VAL A 138 4.34 -2.94 7.70
CA VAL A 138 4.82 -4.21 8.28
C VAL A 138 6.21 -4.03 8.85
N CYS A 139 7.11 -3.43 8.09
CA CYS A 139 8.48 -3.25 8.54
C CYS A 139 8.65 -2.15 9.59
N SER A 140 7.64 -1.28 9.75
CA SER A 140 7.58 -0.29 10.83
C SER A 140 6.99 -0.85 12.14
N ILE A 141 6.38 -2.03 12.10
CA ILE A 141 5.75 -2.70 13.25
C ILE A 141 6.54 -3.96 13.57
N ASP A 142 7.42 -3.89 14.56
CA ASP A 142 8.15 -5.06 15.02
C ASP A 142 7.22 -5.98 15.81
N THR A 143 6.79 -7.06 15.16
CA THR A 143 5.94 -8.10 15.76
C THR A 143 6.64 -8.90 16.85
N SER A 144 7.97 -8.93 16.88
CA SER A 144 8.74 -9.69 17.86
C SER A 144 8.86 -8.96 19.20
N HIS A 145 8.93 -7.64 19.16
CA HIS A 145 9.05 -6.79 20.36
C HIS A 145 7.81 -5.96 20.66
N GLN A 146 6.75 -6.07 19.85
CA GLN A 146 5.53 -5.23 19.92
C GLN A 146 5.85 -3.72 19.91
N THR A 147 6.94 -3.34 19.26
CA THR A 147 7.39 -1.96 19.17
C THR A 147 7.10 -1.40 17.79
N VAL A 148 6.51 -0.21 17.74
CA VAL A 148 6.36 0.55 16.50
C VAL A 148 7.54 1.49 16.36
N ILE A 149 8.17 1.46 15.19
CA ILE A 149 9.22 2.39 14.78
C ILE A 149 8.52 3.53 14.04
N GLU A 150 8.56 4.72 14.62
CA GLU A 150 7.99 5.92 13.99
C GLU A 150 8.91 6.39 12.84
N HIS A 151 8.32 6.59 11.67
CA HIS A 151 8.97 7.17 10.50
C HIS A 151 8.27 8.49 10.13
N ASP A 152 9.03 9.58 10.08
CA ASP A 152 8.50 10.93 9.86
C ASP A 152 7.62 11.02 8.60
N HIS A 153 8.12 10.52 7.47
CA HIS A 153 7.43 10.52 6.19
C HIS A 153 6.16 9.65 6.19
N LEU A 154 6.18 8.50 6.86
CA LEU A 154 5.00 7.64 6.98
C LEU A 154 3.94 8.32 7.86
N THR A 155 4.36 8.96 8.94
CA THR A 155 3.48 9.74 9.82
C THR A 155 2.90 10.95 9.09
N GLU A 156 3.70 11.66 8.29
CA GLU A 156 3.23 12.76 7.43
C GLU A 156 2.19 12.26 6.42
N PHE A 157 2.45 11.16 5.73
CA PHE A 157 1.53 10.54 4.79
C PHE A 157 0.19 10.12 5.43
N LEU A 158 0.21 9.59 6.65
CA LEU A 158 -1.03 9.19 7.34
C LEU A 158 -1.79 10.37 7.95
N THR A 159 -1.11 11.48 8.22
CA THR A 159 -1.74 12.69 8.76
C THR A 159 -2.76 13.24 7.73
N PRO A 160 -4.01 13.56 8.14
CA PRO A 160 -4.96 14.15 7.21
C PRO A 160 -4.54 15.54 6.76
N GLU A 161 -4.90 15.86 5.52
CA GLU A 161 -4.69 17.17 4.90
C GLU A 161 -6.06 17.83 4.67
N THR A 162 -6.15 19.15 4.80
CA THR A 162 -7.46 19.86 4.77
C THR A 162 -8.19 19.73 3.43
N MET A 163 -7.45 19.57 2.34
CA MET A 163 -8.00 19.53 0.98
C MET A 163 -7.98 18.13 0.37
N ALA A 164 -7.54 17.10 1.10
CA ALA A 164 -7.47 15.73 0.61
C ALA A 164 -8.16 14.76 1.57
N PRO A 165 -8.86 13.74 1.06
CA PRO A 165 -9.41 12.71 1.91
C PRO A 165 -8.28 11.99 2.67
N SER A 166 -8.56 11.60 3.91
CA SER A 166 -7.59 10.86 4.72
C SER A 166 -7.32 9.49 4.09
N ILE A 167 -6.12 8.95 4.34
CA ILE A 167 -5.76 7.60 3.88
C ILE A 167 -6.71 6.55 4.48
N PHE A 168 -7.09 6.74 5.74
CA PHE A 168 -8.05 5.89 6.43
C PHE A 168 -9.42 5.91 5.71
N HIS A 169 -9.94 7.09 5.38
CA HIS A 169 -11.20 7.22 4.66
C HIS A 169 -11.16 6.52 3.30
N GLN A 170 -10.08 6.72 2.53
CA GLN A 170 -9.91 6.08 1.22
C GLN A 170 -9.93 4.55 1.31
N TYR A 171 -9.21 3.97 2.28
CA TYR A 171 -9.23 2.52 2.46
C TYR A 171 -10.56 2.00 3.01
N THR A 172 -11.29 2.78 3.80
CA THR A 172 -12.67 2.43 4.19
C THR A 172 -13.57 2.33 2.96
N LEU A 173 -13.50 3.29 2.04
CA LEU A 173 -14.25 3.23 0.78
C LEU A 173 -13.85 2.01 -0.05
N ILE A 174 -12.55 1.74 -0.19
CA ILE A 174 -12.05 0.57 -0.94
C ILE A 174 -12.58 -0.73 -0.33
N ILE A 175 -12.44 -0.93 0.99
CA ILE A 175 -12.88 -2.14 1.69
C ILE A 175 -14.38 -2.36 1.52
N CYS A 176 -15.18 -1.31 1.72
CA CYS A 176 -16.63 -1.44 1.68
C CYS A 176 -17.20 -1.68 0.28
N ASN A 177 -16.48 -1.32 -0.79
CA ASN A 177 -17.01 -1.30 -2.16
C ASN A 177 -16.27 -2.21 -3.15
N THR A 178 -15.07 -2.71 -2.85
CA THR A 178 -14.32 -3.52 -3.81
C THR A 178 -14.89 -4.92 -3.93
N LEU A 179 -14.98 -5.41 -5.17
CA LEU A 179 -15.30 -6.80 -5.50
C LEU A 179 -14.02 -7.63 -5.77
N TYR A 180 -12.86 -6.99 -5.80
CA TYR A 180 -11.60 -7.67 -6.08
C TYR A 180 -11.02 -8.26 -4.79
N SER A 181 -11.15 -9.57 -4.61
CA SER A 181 -10.87 -10.26 -3.34
C SER A 181 -9.44 -10.08 -2.84
N GLU A 182 -8.46 -10.00 -3.75
CA GLU A 182 -7.05 -9.81 -3.38
C GLU A 182 -6.80 -8.39 -2.84
N LEU A 183 -7.36 -7.37 -3.49
CA LEU A 183 -7.34 -6.00 -2.98
C LEU A 183 -8.07 -5.90 -1.65
N LEU A 184 -9.24 -6.53 -1.51
CA LEU A 184 -9.98 -6.53 -0.24
C LEU A 184 -9.11 -7.09 0.90
N LEU A 185 -8.51 -8.26 0.68
CA LEU A 185 -7.66 -8.90 1.67
C LEU A 185 -6.48 -8.00 2.06
N LYS A 186 -5.77 -7.42 1.08
CA LYS A 186 -4.61 -6.57 1.33
C LYS A 186 -4.98 -5.23 1.96
N SER A 187 -6.14 -4.67 1.63
CA SER A 187 -6.67 -3.45 2.26
C SER A 187 -7.04 -3.68 3.72
N LEU A 188 -7.66 -4.82 4.07
CA LEU A 188 -7.94 -5.17 5.46
C LEU A 188 -6.66 -5.36 6.30
N GLU A 189 -5.66 -6.03 5.73
CA GLU A 189 -4.34 -6.18 6.36
C GLU A 189 -3.68 -4.81 6.59
N LEU A 190 -3.74 -3.92 5.60
CA LEU A 190 -3.19 -2.57 5.69
C LEU A 190 -3.92 -1.75 6.75
N MET A 191 -5.26 -1.75 6.72
CA MET A 191 -6.06 -0.96 7.63
C MET A 191 -5.79 -1.31 9.09
N THR A 192 -5.67 -2.61 9.38
CA THR A 192 -5.30 -3.09 10.72
C THR A 192 -3.94 -2.52 11.14
N ARG A 193 -2.96 -2.48 10.22
CA ARG A 193 -1.63 -1.93 10.50
C ARG A 193 -1.64 -0.40 10.64
N ILE A 194 -2.45 0.32 9.87
CA ILE A 194 -2.65 1.76 10.04
C ILE A 194 -3.19 2.05 11.45
N VAL A 195 -4.20 1.30 11.89
CA VAL A 195 -4.77 1.43 13.24
C VAL A 195 -3.71 1.20 14.31
N VAL A 196 -2.92 0.12 14.19
CA VAL A 196 -1.84 -0.19 15.15
C VAL A 196 -0.76 0.90 15.16
N TYR A 197 -0.29 1.33 13.98
CA TYR A 197 0.77 2.32 13.83
C TYR A 197 0.34 3.69 14.38
N THR A 198 -0.82 4.19 13.94
CA THR A 198 -1.35 5.50 14.36
C THR A 198 -1.63 5.54 15.86
N ASN A 199 -2.18 4.47 16.43
CA ASN A 199 -2.36 4.35 17.87
C ASN A 199 -1.02 4.42 18.62
N ALA A 200 0.00 3.67 18.16
CA ALA A 200 1.30 3.65 18.82
C ALA A 200 2.03 5.01 18.79
N ILE A 201 2.01 5.74 17.67
CA ILE A 201 2.65 7.06 17.57
C ILE A 201 1.88 8.16 18.32
N THR A 202 0.58 7.95 18.56
CA THR A 202 -0.26 8.85 19.36
C THR A 202 -0.01 8.64 20.85
N HIS A 203 0.18 7.38 21.27
CA HIS A 203 0.41 7.00 22.67
C HIS A 203 1.89 6.83 23.05
N SER A 204 2.84 7.15 22.17
CA SER A 204 4.27 6.97 22.44
C SER A 204 4.72 7.75 23.69
N LEU A 205 5.64 7.15 24.45
CA LEU A 205 6.07 7.62 25.78
C LEU A 205 6.63 9.06 25.78
N SER A 206 7.14 9.54 24.65
CA SER A 206 7.65 10.91 24.47
C SER A 206 6.54 11.96 24.51
N LYS A 207 5.36 11.70 23.93
CA LYS A 207 4.19 12.61 23.97
C LYS A 207 3.41 12.50 25.28
N ARG A 208 3.47 11.34 25.95
CA ARG A 208 2.78 11.08 27.23
C ARG A 208 3.29 11.96 28.39
N LYS A 209 4.53 12.47 28.32
CA LYS A 209 5.06 13.44 29.30
C LYS A 209 4.51 14.86 29.15
N GLN A 210 3.88 15.18 28.02
CA GLN A 210 3.43 16.54 27.70
C GLN A 210 1.92 16.77 27.87
N ARG A 211 1.10 15.72 28.06
CA ARG A 211 -0.37 15.85 28.05
C ARG A 211 -1.04 15.17 29.23
N LEU A 212 -1.61 15.99 30.10
CA LEU A 212 -2.43 15.60 31.24
C LEU A 212 -3.90 16.05 31.08
N THR A 213 -4.33 16.54 29.91
CA THR A 213 -5.68 17.14 29.78
C THR A 213 -6.48 16.87 28.49
N GLU A 214 -5.90 16.34 27.40
CA GLU A 214 -6.60 16.19 26.10
C GLU A 214 -6.25 14.86 25.42
N VAL A 215 -6.80 13.74 25.91
CA VAL A 215 -6.45 12.38 25.43
C VAL A 215 -7.38 11.91 24.30
N ASP A 216 -8.63 12.37 24.27
CA ASP A 216 -9.64 11.80 23.36
C ASP A 216 -9.64 12.45 21.96
N GLU A 217 -9.22 13.71 21.79
CA GLU A 217 -9.27 14.39 20.47
C GLU A 217 -8.16 13.94 19.50
N GLU A 218 -7.01 13.48 20.00
CA GLU A 218 -5.87 13.17 19.12
C GLU A 218 -5.95 11.82 18.42
N ILE A 219 -6.67 10.84 18.97
CA ILE A 219 -6.87 9.54 18.32
C ILE A 219 -7.74 9.70 17.07
N PHE A 220 -8.79 10.53 17.16
CA PHE A 220 -9.65 10.88 16.02
C PHE A 220 -8.97 11.82 15.02
N LYS A 221 -7.75 12.28 15.29
CA LYS A 221 -6.96 13.03 14.30
C LYS A 221 -6.72 12.21 13.04
N PHE A 222 -6.48 10.91 13.14
CA PHE A 222 -6.14 10.08 11.97
C PHE A 222 -7.35 9.35 11.38
N MET A 223 -8.40 9.15 12.18
CA MET A 223 -9.51 8.25 11.89
C MET A 223 -10.82 8.93 12.25
N ASP A 224 -11.72 9.09 11.28
CA ASP A 224 -13.05 9.62 11.55
C ASP A 224 -13.91 8.53 12.23
N LYS A 225 -14.74 8.95 13.18
CA LYS A 225 -15.76 8.08 13.80
C LYS A 225 -16.72 7.53 12.74
N ALA A 226 -17.06 8.30 11.72
CA ALA A 226 -17.93 7.83 10.65
C ALA A 226 -17.33 6.63 9.89
N ASP A 227 -16.02 6.68 9.60
CA ASP A 227 -15.32 5.61 8.88
C ASP A 227 -15.18 4.35 9.73
N THR A 228 -14.84 4.51 11.02
CA THR A 228 -14.71 3.37 11.96
C THR A 228 -16.04 2.65 12.17
N LEU A 229 -17.16 3.38 12.26
CA LEU A 229 -18.50 2.80 12.31
C LEU A 229 -18.90 2.12 10.99
N ALA A 230 -18.54 2.71 9.84
CA ALA A 230 -18.79 2.08 8.54
C ALA A 230 -18.08 0.74 8.42
N LEU A 231 -16.81 0.66 8.83
CA LEU A 231 -16.05 -0.59 8.87
C LEU A 231 -16.64 -1.61 9.85
N LEU A 232 -17.14 -1.16 11.01
CA LEU A 232 -17.81 -2.02 11.98
C LEU A 232 -19.07 -2.66 11.39
N HIS A 233 -19.99 -1.85 10.86
CA HIS A 233 -21.24 -2.35 10.29
C HIS A 233 -20.99 -3.28 9.09
N TRP A 234 -20.11 -2.87 8.16
CA TRP A 234 -19.74 -3.71 7.02
C TRP A 234 -19.09 -5.03 7.48
N GLY A 235 -18.17 -4.97 8.45
CA GLY A 235 -17.48 -6.15 8.95
C GLY A 235 -18.41 -7.13 9.68
N ALA A 236 -19.34 -6.61 10.48
CA ALA A 236 -20.34 -7.41 11.19
C ALA A 236 -21.28 -8.13 10.21
N GLU A 237 -21.80 -7.42 9.19
CA GLU A 237 -22.64 -7.98 8.14
C GLU A 237 -21.93 -9.12 7.40
N ARG A 238 -20.67 -8.89 7.00
CA ARG A 238 -19.87 -9.90 6.29
C ARG A 238 -19.57 -11.13 7.14
N LEU A 239 -19.28 -10.97 8.44
CA LEU A 239 -19.08 -12.10 9.35
C LEU A 239 -20.37 -12.89 9.60
N GLU A 240 -21.51 -12.21 9.62
CA GLU A 240 -22.82 -12.88 9.74
C GLU A 240 -23.15 -13.72 8.49
N GLU A 241 -22.91 -13.18 7.29
CA GLU A 241 -23.06 -13.93 6.03
C GLU A 241 -22.22 -15.21 6.02
N GLU A 242 -20.97 -15.12 6.49
CA GLU A 242 -20.10 -16.28 6.67
C GLU A 242 -20.64 -17.29 7.68
N GLY A 243 -21.10 -16.81 8.84
CA GLY A 243 -21.66 -17.65 9.89
C GLY A 243 -22.93 -18.40 9.45
N ARG A 244 -23.71 -17.80 8.54
CA ARG A 244 -24.91 -18.41 7.93
C ARG A 244 -24.59 -19.43 6.83
N GLY A 245 -23.31 -19.61 6.48
CA GLY A 245 -22.88 -20.51 5.42
C GLY A 245 -23.29 -20.05 4.02
N VAL A 246 -23.75 -18.80 3.87
CA VAL A 246 -24.12 -18.20 2.58
C VAL A 246 -22.86 -17.88 1.75
N GLY A 247 -21.69 -17.80 2.40
CA GLY A 247 -20.38 -17.73 1.73
C GLY A 247 -19.88 -19.06 1.13
N ILE A 248 -20.54 -20.19 1.41
CA ILE A 248 -20.16 -21.51 0.89
C ILE A 248 -20.71 -21.67 -0.53
N GLY A 249 -20.07 -20.99 -1.48
CA GLY A 249 -20.36 -21.14 -2.91
C GLY A 249 -19.82 -20.03 -3.80
N MET A 250 -19.56 -18.83 -3.25
CA MET A 250 -19.04 -17.68 -4.00
C MET A 250 -18.11 -16.77 -3.15
N GLY A 251 -17.00 -17.30 -2.67
CA GLY A 251 -15.76 -16.49 -2.61
C GLY A 251 -15.45 -15.66 -1.38
N PHE A 252 -16.12 -15.83 -0.23
CA PHE A 252 -15.56 -15.27 1.01
C PHE A 252 -14.43 -16.20 1.51
N HIS A 253 -13.20 -15.75 1.30
CA HIS A 253 -12.00 -16.49 1.65
C HIS A 253 -11.86 -16.51 3.19
N ARG A 254 -11.55 -17.66 3.82
CA ARG A 254 -11.27 -17.73 5.28
C ARG A 254 -10.26 -16.66 5.75
N GLY A 255 -9.34 -16.28 4.86
CA GLY A 255 -8.40 -15.18 5.10
C GLY A 255 -9.06 -13.80 5.23
N ILE A 256 -10.13 -13.51 4.48
CA ILE A 256 -10.88 -12.26 4.58
C ILE A 256 -11.59 -12.22 5.94
N ALA A 257 -12.36 -13.24 6.31
CA ALA A 257 -13.03 -13.32 7.62
C ALA A 257 -12.07 -13.12 8.79
N LYS A 258 -10.90 -13.77 8.73
CA LYS A 258 -9.82 -13.59 9.71
C LYS A 258 -9.36 -12.13 9.81
N ASN A 259 -9.12 -11.46 8.68
CA ASN A 259 -8.66 -10.08 8.68
C ASN A 259 -9.76 -9.07 9.05
N VAL A 260 -11.03 -9.37 8.75
CA VAL A 260 -12.16 -8.59 9.30
C VAL A 260 -12.17 -8.67 10.82
N MET A 261 -12.08 -9.87 11.39
CA MET A 261 -12.01 -10.03 12.86
C MET A 261 -10.80 -9.30 13.46
N HIS A 262 -9.62 -9.36 12.83
CA HIS A 262 -8.44 -8.64 13.30
C HIS A 262 -8.64 -7.12 13.29
N LEU A 263 -9.23 -6.59 12.22
CA LEU A 263 -9.51 -5.16 12.09
C LEU A 263 -10.50 -4.70 13.17
N LEU A 264 -11.63 -5.40 13.31
CA LEU A 264 -12.64 -5.08 14.33
C LEU A 264 -12.06 -5.18 15.75
N TRP A 265 -11.26 -6.21 16.01
CA TRP A 265 -10.56 -6.35 17.29
C TRP A 265 -9.60 -5.19 17.53
N ALA A 266 -8.82 -4.76 16.54
CA ALA A 266 -7.91 -3.63 16.68
C ALA A 266 -8.68 -2.32 16.94
N LEU A 267 -9.78 -2.08 16.22
CA LEU A 267 -10.64 -0.92 16.45
C LEU A 267 -11.21 -0.89 17.88
N MET A 268 -11.70 -2.03 18.38
CA MET A 268 -12.18 -2.15 19.76
C MET A 268 -11.07 -2.01 20.80
N ALA A 269 -9.93 -2.68 20.59
CA ALA A 269 -8.82 -2.72 21.54
C ALA A 269 -8.21 -1.34 21.79
N TYR A 270 -8.27 -0.45 20.81
CA TYR A 270 -7.80 0.93 20.90
C TYR A 270 -8.90 1.95 21.15
N GLY A 271 -10.12 1.50 21.50
CA GLY A 271 -11.22 2.39 21.90
C GLY A 271 -11.81 3.24 20.77
N LEU A 272 -11.57 2.87 19.51
CA LEU A 272 -12.12 3.56 18.34
C LEU A 272 -13.60 3.26 18.14
N ILE A 273 -14.03 2.08 18.61
CA ILE A 273 -15.43 1.62 18.62
C ILE A 273 -15.74 0.97 19.97
N SER A 274 -17.00 1.07 20.41
CA SER A 274 -17.48 0.47 21.66
C SER A 274 -18.43 -0.70 21.39
N ILE A 275 -18.62 -1.55 22.40
CA ILE A 275 -19.62 -2.65 22.33
C ILE A 275 -21.03 -2.12 22.09
N ASN A 276 -21.32 -0.88 22.49
CA ASN A 276 -22.63 -0.26 22.29
C ASN A 276 -22.85 0.22 20.84
N ASP A 277 -21.79 0.27 20.03
CA ASP A 277 -21.86 0.63 18.61
C ASP A 277 -22.12 -0.60 17.72
N CYS A 278 -22.05 -1.82 18.27
CA CYS A 278 -22.28 -3.10 17.59
C CYS A 278 -23.77 -3.47 17.50
#